data_AF-Q0HS24-F1
#
_entry.id   AF-Q0HS24-F1
#
_cell.length_a   1.000
_cell.length_b   1.000
_cell.length_c   1.000
_cell.angle_alpha   90.00
_cell.angle_beta   90.00
_cell.angle_gamma   90.00
#
_symmetry.space_group_name_H-M   'P 1'
#
loop_
_entity.id
_entity.type
_entity.pdbx_description
1 polymer ?
#
loop_
_entity_poly.entity_id
_entity_poly.type
_entity_poly.pdbx_seq_one_letter_code
_entity_poly.pdbx_strand_id
1 'polypeptide(L)'
;MFLDYFALGILFFVIVVIFYGVIAIHDIPYEIAKKRNHPQQDALHIAGWVSLFTLHAIWPFLWIWATLYREDRGWGFSTVMKREEALEDDVKALRETVLALQTKLERLESTAAPAVVNHQAAMTAEASVTEISQKAEV
;
A
#
# COMPACT_ATOMS: atom_id res chain seq x y z
N MET A 1 -30.42 -31.58 55.39
CA MET A 1 -31.25 -31.84 54.20
C MET A 1 -31.75 -30.56 53.53
N PHE A 2 -32.71 -29.79 54.08
CA PHE A 2 -33.19 -28.54 53.44
C PHE A 2 -32.07 -27.51 53.20
N LEU A 3 -31.24 -27.27 54.23
CA LEU A 3 -30.11 -26.35 54.15
C LEU A 3 -29.08 -26.76 53.09
N ASP A 4 -28.88 -28.07 52.88
CA ASP A 4 -27.94 -28.61 51.90
C ASP A 4 -28.47 -28.41 50.47
N TYR A 5 -29.76 -28.66 50.22
CA TYR A 5 -30.39 -28.36 48.93
C TYR A 5 -30.47 -26.85 48.65
N PHE A 6 -30.70 -26.04 49.69
CA PHE A 6 -30.70 -24.59 49.57
C PHE A 6 -29.30 -24.05 49.24
N ALA A 7 -28.26 -24.54 49.92
CA ALA A 7 -26.88 -24.21 49.63
C ALA A 7 -26.47 -24.68 48.23
N LEU A 8 -26.90 -25.87 47.80
CA LEU A 8 -26.67 -26.37 46.43
C LEU A 8 -27.33 -25.45 45.38
N GLY A 9 -28.54 -24.98 45.65
CA GLY A 9 -29.25 -24.02 44.78
C GLY A 9 -28.52 -22.69 44.65
N ILE A 10 -28.05 -22.13 45.77
CA ILE A 10 -27.24 -20.90 45.77
C ILE A 10 -25.92 -21.12 45.04
N LEU A 11 -25.24 -22.24 45.28
CA LEU A 11 -23.98 -22.57 44.62
C LEU A 11 -24.15 -22.62 43.10
N PHE A 12 -25.21 -23.28 42.61
CA PHE A 12 -25.52 -23.33 41.19
C PHE A 12 -25.82 -21.94 40.62
N PHE A 13 -26.61 -21.14 41.34
CA PHE A 13 -26.91 -19.76 40.94
C PHE A 13 -25.65 -18.90 40.81
N VAL A 14 -24.74 -18.97 41.79
CA VAL A 14 -23.47 -18.24 41.77
C VAL A 14 -22.61 -18.65 40.58
N ILE A 15 -22.52 -19.95 40.28
CA ILE A 15 -21.77 -20.46 39.11
C ILE A 15 -22.34 -19.87 37.82
N VAL A 16 -23.66 -19.87 37.66
CA VAL A 16 -24.34 -19.31 36.49
C VAL A 16 -24.08 -17.80 36.38
N VAL A 17 -24.23 -17.06 37.48
CA VAL A 17 -23.97 -15.61 37.51
C VAL A 17 -22.52 -15.28 37.12
N ILE A 18 -21.54 -16.05 37.62
CA ILE A 18 -20.13 -15.87 37.26
C ILE A 18 -19.92 -16.17 35.77
N PHE A 19 -20.49 -17.27 35.25
CA PHE A 19 -20.38 -17.63 33.83
C PHE A 19 -20.93 -16.52 32.92
N TYR A 20 -22.14 -16.03 33.19
CA TYR A 20 -22.74 -14.95 32.42
C TYR A 20 -22.01 -13.61 32.60
N GLY A 21 -21.51 -13.34 33.80
CA GLY A 21 -20.69 -12.15 34.07
C GLY A 21 -19.38 -12.14 33.27
N VAL A 22 -18.71 -13.29 33.18
CA VAL A 22 -17.50 -13.45 32.36
C VAL A 22 -17.82 -13.25 30.88
N ILE A 23 -18.88 -13.86 30.36
CA ILE A 23 -19.31 -13.71 28.97
C ILE A 23 -19.59 -12.23 28.65
N ALA A 24 -20.29 -11.52 29.54
CA ALA A 24 -20.58 -10.10 29.36
C ALA A 24 -19.31 -9.22 29.34
N ILE A 25 -18.31 -9.52 30.18
CA ILE A 25 -17.03 -8.78 30.19
C ILE A 25 -16.23 -9.02 28.90
N HIS A 26 -16.36 -10.18 28.27
CA HIS A 26 -15.66 -10.52 27.03
C HIS A 26 -16.17 -9.75 25.82
N ASP A 27 -17.46 -9.39 25.80
CA ASP A 27 -18.04 -8.61 24.71
C ASP A 27 -17.65 -7.12 24.75
N ILE A 28 -17.13 -6.61 25.89
CA ILE A 28 -16.68 -5.22 26.03
C ILE A 28 -15.61 -4.83 24.97
N PRO A 29 -14.51 -5.58 24.78
CA PRO A 29 -13.54 -5.28 23.73
C PRO A 29 -14.14 -5.25 22.33
N TYR A 30 -15.09 -6.15 22.03
CA TYR A 30 -15.82 -6.15 20.76
C TYR A 30 -16.64 -4.87 20.57
N GLU A 31 -17.36 -4.41 21.60
CA GLU A 31 -18.09 -3.14 21.52
C GLU A 31 -17.18 -1.93 21.30
N ILE A 32 -16.00 -1.92 21.92
CA ILE A 32 -14.99 -0.86 21.73
C ILE A 32 -14.49 -0.86 20.29
N ALA A 33 -14.21 -2.03 19.72
CA ALA A 33 -13.78 -2.18 18.33
C ALA A 33 -14.88 -1.78 17.33
N LYS A 34 -16.14 -2.09 17.64
CA LYS A 34 -17.31 -1.69 16.84
C LYS A 34 -17.51 -0.18 16.83
N LYS A 35 -17.39 0.47 17.99
CA LYS A 35 -17.48 1.94 18.12
C LYS A 35 -16.35 2.68 17.40
N ARG A 36 -15.22 2.01 17.15
CA ARG A 36 -14.04 2.57 16.48
C ARG A 36 -13.82 2.05 15.05
N ASN A 37 -14.83 1.45 14.43
CA ASN A 37 -14.75 0.87 13.08
C ASN A 37 -13.48 0.02 12.84
N HIS A 38 -13.11 -0.84 13.80
CA HIS A 38 -11.95 -1.69 13.63
C HIS A 38 -12.17 -2.63 12.42
N PRO A 39 -11.23 -2.77 11.46
CA PRO A 39 -11.41 -3.61 10.28
C PRO A 39 -11.50 -5.11 10.61
N GLN A 40 -11.09 -5.49 11.83
CA GLN A 40 -11.03 -6.87 12.31
C GLN A 40 -12.02 -7.13 13.47
N GLN A 41 -13.21 -6.51 13.43
CA GLN A 41 -14.27 -6.71 14.42
C GLN A 41 -14.64 -8.19 14.60
N ASP A 42 -14.74 -8.93 13.49
CA ASP A 42 -15.09 -10.35 13.53
C ASP A 42 -14.00 -11.21 14.16
N ALA A 43 -12.74 -10.83 13.96
CA ALA A 43 -11.60 -11.50 14.60
C ALA A 43 -11.64 -11.30 16.12
N LEU A 44 -12.04 -10.11 16.59
CA LEU A 44 -12.16 -9.83 18.02
C LEU A 44 -13.30 -10.63 18.66
N HIS A 45 -14.42 -10.80 17.95
CA HIS A 45 -15.54 -11.62 18.41
C HIS A 45 -15.13 -13.09 18.54
N ILE A 46 -14.56 -13.68 17.48
CA ILE A 46 -14.10 -15.08 17.48
C ILE A 46 -12.98 -15.27 18.52
N ALA A 47 -12.07 -14.32 18.66
CA ALA A 47 -11.00 -14.39 19.64
C ALA A 47 -11.50 -14.30 21.09
N GLY A 48 -12.63 -13.63 21.34
CA GLY A 48 -13.32 -13.69 22.64
C GLY A 48 -13.82 -15.09 22.98
N TRP A 49 -14.38 -15.82 22.00
CA TRP A 49 -14.74 -17.23 22.19
C TRP A 49 -13.49 -18.12 22.39
N VAL A 50 -12.40 -17.85 21.68
CA VAL A 50 -11.11 -18.56 21.84
C VAL A 50 -10.43 -18.23 23.17
N SER A 51 -10.65 -17.04 23.75
CA SER A 51 -10.07 -16.69 25.04
C SER A 51 -10.69 -17.47 26.21
N LEU A 52 -11.95 -17.92 26.08
CA LEU A 52 -12.52 -18.88 27.03
C LEU A 52 -11.76 -20.22 27.03
N PHE A 53 -11.33 -20.68 25.85
CA PHE A 53 -10.53 -21.90 25.73
C PHE A 53 -9.11 -21.74 26.30
N THR A 54 -8.51 -20.56 26.15
CA THR A 54 -7.14 -20.26 26.60
C THR A 54 -7.05 -19.72 28.04
N LEU A 55 -8.08 -19.99 28.87
CA LEU A 55 -8.16 -19.53 30.27
C LEU A 55 -7.89 -18.03 30.42
N HIS A 56 -8.43 -17.23 29.49
CA HIS A 56 -8.35 -15.76 29.51
C HIS A 56 -6.94 -15.17 29.34
N ALA A 57 -5.93 -15.97 28.98
CA ALA A 57 -4.56 -15.48 28.81
C ALA A 57 -4.44 -14.43 27.69
N ILE A 58 -5.20 -14.61 26.60
CA ILE A 58 -5.17 -13.74 25.41
C ILE A 58 -6.11 -12.53 25.57
N TRP A 59 -7.01 -12.54 26.55
CA TRP A 59 -8.01 -11.50 26.76
C TRP A 59 -7.45 -10.08 27.01
N PRO A 60 -6.49 -9.86 27.93
CA PRO A 60 -5.93 -8.53 28.14
C PRO A 60 -5.20 -8.01 26.90
N PHE A 61 -4.64 -8.90 26.08
CA PHE A 61 -4.01 -8.55 24.81
C PHE A 61 -5.05 -8.08 23.77
N LEU A 62 -6.19 -8.77 23.67
CA LEU A 62 -7.32 -8.39 22.80
C LEU A 62 -7.87 -7.00 23.15
N TRP A 63 -7.95 -6.69 24.44
CA TRP A 63 -8.40 -5.39 24.90
C TRP A 63 -7.44 -4.26 24.51
N ILE A 64 -6.12 -4.48 24.65
CA ILE A 64 -5.10 -3.53 24.18
C ILE A 64 -5.22 -3.34 22.67
N TRP A 65 -5.41 -4.41 21.91
CA TRP A 65 -5.52 -4.33 20.47
C TRP A 65 -6.77 -3.58 20.00
N ALA A 66 -7.91 -3.81 20.66
CA ALA A 66 -9.16 -3.07 20.41
C ALA A 66 -9.02 -1.56 20.64
N THR A 67 -8.21 -1.16 21.63
CA THR A 67 -7.97 0.24 21.98
C THR A 67 -6.86 0.89 21.17
N LEU A 68 -5.94 0.10 20.59
CA LEU A 68 -4.82 0.57 19.79
C LEU A 68 -5.25 1.16 18.44
N TYR A 69 -6.40 0.74 17.90
CA TYR A 69 -6.87 1.22 16.61
C TYR A 69 -7.35 2.67 16.64
N ARG A 70 -6.90 3.41 15.63
CA ARG A 70 -7.21 4.83 15.38
C ARG A 70 -7.77 4.98 13.98
N GLU A 71 -9.03 5.41 13.88
CA GLU A 71 -9.71 5.67 12.61
C GLU A 71 -8.97 6.74 11.78
N ASP A 72 -8.34 7.70 12.45
CA ASP A 72 -7.62 8.83 11.90
C ASP A 72 -6.31 8.47 11.16
N ARG A 73 -5.75 7.26 11.38
CA ARG A 73 -4.62 6.73 10.59
C ARG A 73 -4.88 5.34 9.98
N GLY A 74 -5.97 4.69 10.37
CA GLY A 74 -6.22 3.29 10.05
C GLY A 74 -5.02 2.41 10.43
N TRP A 75 -4.86 1.29 9.73
CA TRP A 75 -3.72 0.38 9.89
C TRP A 75 -2.50 0.80 9.03
N GLY A 76 -2.48 2.03 8.48
CA GLY A 76 -1.41 2.53 7.61
C GLY A 76 -1.34 1.91 6.20
N PHE A 77 -1.97 0.76 5.96
CA PHE A 77 -1.94 0.09 4.65
C PHE A 77 -2.70 0.83 3.54
N SER A 78 -3.76 1.59 3.87
CA SER A 78 -4.52 2.35 2.87
C SER A 78 -3.70 3.48 2.25
N THR A 79 -2.87 4.15 3.03
CA THR A 79 -1.95 5.17 2.53
C THR A 79 -0.82 4.58 1.69
N VAL A 80 -0.41 3.35 1.99
CA VAL A 80 0.62 2.64 1.23
C VAL A 80 0.07 2.20 -0.13
N MET A 81 -1.15 1.65 -0.17
CA MET A 81 -1.82 1.28 -1.42
C MET A 81 -2.02 2.48 -2.35
N LYS A 82 -2.52 3.60 -1.81
CA LYS A 82 -2.72 4.83 -2.60
C LYS A 82 -1.40 5.42 -3.10
N ARG A 83 -0.32 5.24 -2.34
CA ARG A 83 1.03 5.62 -2.75
C ARG A 83 1.55 4.68 -3.85
N GLU A 84 1.37 3.37 -3.72
CA GLU A 84 1.73 2.41 -4.76
C GLU A 84 1.02 2.69 -6.09
N GLU A 85 -0.29 2.95 -6.06
CA GLU A 85 -1.07 3.31 -7.25
C GLU A 85 -0.52 4.57 -7.92
N ALA A 86 -0.23 5.63 -7.14
CA ALA A 86 0.39 6.84 -7.65
C ALA A 86 1.79 6.59 -8.23
N LEU A 87 2.59 5.72 -7.60
CA LEU A 87 3.90 5.32 -8.14
C LEU A 87 3.76 4.56 -9.48
N GLU A 88 2.74 3.72 -9.62
CA GLU A 88 2.52 2.98 -10.86
C GLU A 88 2.16 3.92 -12.02
N ASP A 89 1.33 4.93 -11.76
CA ASP A 89 0.99 5.96 -12.73
C ASP A 89 2.19 6.82 -13.13
N ASP A 90 3.01 7.25 -12.15
CA ASP A 90 4.25 8.00 -12.41
C ASP A 90 5.23 7.18 -13.28
N VAL A 91 5.35 5.88 -13.01
CA VAL A 91 6.20 4.98 -13.80
C VAL A 91 5.69 4.84 -15.24
N LYS A 92 4.36 4.81 -15.46
CA LYS A 92 3.80 4.81 -16.81
C LYS A 92 4.09 6.12 -17.55
N ALA A 93 3.85 7.26 -16.92
CA ALA A 93 4.12 8.57 -17.51
C ALA A 93 5.60 8.76 -17.88
N LEU A 94 6.50 8.26 -17.04
CA LEU A 94 7.94 8.31 -17.32
C LEU A 94 8.32 7.43 -18.51
N ARG A 95 7.76 6.22 -18.62
CA ARG A 95 7.96 5.32 -19.77
C ARG A 95 7.49 5.97 -21.08
N GLU A 96 6.31 6.60 -21.07
CA GLU A 96 5.79 7.32 -22.24
C GLU A 96 6.69 8.48 -22.66
N THR A 97 7.21 9.23 -21.67
CA THR A 97 8.15 10.34 -21.92
C THR A 97 9.44 9.84 -22.56
N VAL A 98 10.00 8.73 -22.06
CA VAL A 98 11.20 8.11 -22.64
C VAL A 98 10.95 7.69 -24.09
N LEU A 99 9.81 7.04 -24.37
CA LEU A 99 9.45 6.65 -25.74
C LEU A 99 9.30 7.88 -26.67
N ALA A 100 8.64 8.93 -26.21
CA ALA A 100 8.46 10.16 -26.99
C ALA A 100 9.80 10.86 -27.29
N LEU A 101 10.74 10.84 -26.34
CA LEU A 101 12.08 11.38 -26.53
C LEU A 101 12.89 10.54 -27.53
N GLN A 102 12.80 9.22 -27.45
CA GLN A 102 13.43 8.32 -28.42
C GLN A 102 12.93 8.60 -29.85
N THR A 103 11.61 8.72 -30.06
CA THR A 103 11.06 9.04 -31.39
C THR A 103 11.50 10.41 -31.90
N LYS A 104 11.60 11.42 -31.00
CA LYS A 104 12.11 12.75 -31.38
C LYS A 104 13.57 12.69 -31.82
N LEU A 105 14.40 11.92 -31.12
CA LEU A 105 15.80 11.73 -31.49
C LEU A 105 15.91 11.04 -32.85
N GLU A 106 15.19 9.94 -33.08
CA GLU A 106 15.17 9.27 -34.39
C GLU A 106 14.73 10.21 -35.52
N ARG A 107 13.72 11.05 -35.28
CA ARG A 107 13.26 12.05 -36.24
C ARG A 107 14.33 13.11 -36.53
N LEU A 108 15.03 13.58 -35.50
CA LEU A 108 16.11 14.56 -35.66
C LEU A 108 17.32 13.95 -36.36
N GLU A 109 17.71 12.73 -36.01
CA GLU A 109 18.79 11.99 -36.69
C GLU A 109 18.46 11.74 -38.17
N SER A 110 17.23 11.31 -38.47
CA SER A 110 16.77 11.12 -39.87
C SER A 110 16.61 12.43 -40.65
N THR A 111 16.31 13.55 -40.00
CA THR A 111 16.26 14.88 -40.63
C THR A 111 17.65 15.50 -40.79
N ALA A 112 18.59 15.20 -39.90
CA ALA A 112 19.97 15.66 -39.96
C ALA A 112 20.81 14.87 -40.98
N ALA A 113 20.53 13.58 -41.19
CA ALA A 113 21.21 12.74 -42.17
C ALA A 113 21.26 13.33 -43.60
N PRO A 114 20.17 13.89 -44.19
CA PRO A 114 20.24 14.52 -45.51
C PRO A 114 20.91 15.91 -45.50
N ALA A 115 20.96 16.61 -44.37
CA ALA A 115 21.56 17.94 -44.28
C ALA A 115 23.09 17.88 -44.15
N VAL A 116 23.62 16.91 -43.39
CA VAL A 116 25.08 16.74 -43.22
C VAL A 116 25.74 16.25 -44.51
N VAL A 117 25.09 15.33 -45.24
CA VAL A 117 25.61 14.86 -46.54
C VAL A 117 25.63 15.97 -47.59
N ASN A 118 24.59 16.84 -47.64
CA ASN A 118 24.56 17.96 -48.58
C ASN A 118 25.55 19.07 -48.23
N HIS A 119 25.79 19.36 -46.94
CA HIS A 119 26.74 20.40 -46.56
C HIS A 119 28.19 19.98 -46.81
N GLN A 120 28.49 18.69 -46.62
CA GLN A 120 29.82 18.13 -46.86
C GLN A 120 30.13 18.02 -48.37
N ALA A 121 29.14 17.65 -49.19
CA ALA A 121 29.28 17.65 -50.65
C ALA A 121 29.49 19.05 -51.24
N ALA A 122 28.80 20.07 -50.70
CA ALA A 122 28.96 21.47 -51.12
C ALA A 122 30.35 22.03 -50.77
N MET A 123 30.86 21.75 -49.56
CA MET A 123 32.21 22.19 -49.16
C MET A 123 33.32 21.49 -49.98
N THR A 124 33.15 20.21 -50.34
CA THR A 124 34.12 19.52 -51.21
C THR A 124 34.12 20.03 -52.65
N ALA A 125 32.95 20.45 -53.16
CA ALA A 125 32.83 21.04 -54.49
C ALA A 125 33.51 22.43 -54.55
N GLU A 126 33.26 23.32 -53.59
CA GLU A 126 33.91 24.63 -53.51
C GLU A 126 35.44 24.53 -53.29
N ALA A 127 35.90 23.57 -52.48
CA ALA A 127 37.34 23.34 -52.28
C ALA A 127 38.05 22.93 -53.58
N SER A 128 37.44 22.05 -54.37
CA SER A 128 38.03 21.60 -55.65
C SER A 128 38.10 22.70 -56.72
N VAL A 129 37.11 23.60 -56.78
CA VAL A 129 37.10 24.70 -57.76
C VAL A 129 38.18 25.74 -57.43
N THR A 130 38.42 25.97 -56.15
CA THR A 130 39.41 26.95 -55.68
C THR A 130 40.85 26.47 -55.89
N GLU A 131 41.10 25.17 -55.70
CA GLU A 131 42.44 24.57 -55.89
C GLU A 131 42.85 24.49 -57.38
N ILE A 132 41.89 24.28 -58.29
CA ILE A 132 42.16 24.27 -59.75
C ILE A 132 42.45 25.68 -60.27
N SER A 133 41.78 26.71 -59.75
CA SER A 133 42.05 28.11 -60.12
C SER A 133 43.42 28.58 -59.68
N GLN A 134 43.92 28.11 -58.52
CA GLN A 134 45.20 28.54 -57.96
C GLN A 134 46.41 27.88 -58.65
N LYS A 135 46.21 26.72 -59.31
CA LYS A 135 47.28 25.97 -59.99
C LYS A 135 47.49 26.37 -61.46
N ALA A 136 46.62 27.21 -62.02
CA ALA A 136 46.69 27.67 -63.41
C ALA A 136 47.42 29.03 -63.56
N GLU A 137 47.79 29.69 -62.46
CA GLU A 137 48.41 31.03 -62.45
C GLU A 137 49.92 31.04 -62.14
N VAL A 138 50.58 29.86 -62.13
CA VAL A 138 52.04 29.70 -61.97
C VAL A 138 52.61 28.99 -63.18
#